data_AF-A0A6G3U2S3-F1
#
_entry.id   AF-A0A6G3U2S3-F1
#
_cell.length_a   1.000
_cell.length_b   1.000
_cell.length_c   1.000
_cell.angle_alpha   90.00
_cell.angle_beta   90.00
_cell.angle_gamma   90.00
#
_symmetry.space_group_name_H-M   'P 1'
#
loop_
_entity.id
_entity.type
_entity.pdbx_description
1 polymer ?
#
loop_
_entity_poly.entity_id
_entity_poly.type
_entity_poly.pdbx_seq_one_letter_code
_entity_poly.pdbx_strand_id
1 'polypeptide(L)' 'MQWTLVVPLKPLAQAKSRLSDTADDGLRPGLALAFAQDTVAAALACPAVRGVVVVTDDVPAGRALAALGAGVVP' A
#
# COMPACT_ATOMS: atom_id res chain seq x y z
N MET A 1 14.55 -8.78 -18.23
CA MET A 1 14.43 -7.36 -17.83
C MET A 1 13.88 -7.32 -16.42
N GLN A 2 14.31 -6.38 -15.56
CA GLN A 2 13.81 -6.23 -14.20
C GLN A 2 13.06 -4.90 -14.07
N TRP A 3 11.92 -4.91 -13.38
CA TRP A 3 11.00 -3.77 -13.26
C TRP A 3 11.10 -3.13 -11.87
N THR A 4 10.88 -1.82 -11.80
CA THR A 4 10.53 -1.14 -10.54
C THR A 4 9.06 -0.76 -10.62
N LEU A 5 8.28 -1.18 -9.63
CA LEU A 5 6.86 -0.87 -9.54
C LEU A 5 6.64 0.39 -8.71
N VAL A 6 5.72 1.25 -9.16
CA VAL A 6 5.27 2.43 -8.42
C VAL A 6 3.83 2.20 -7.97
N VAL A 7 3.58 2.30 -6.67
CA VAL A 7 2.29 2.05 -6.04
C VAL A 7 1.78 3.35 -5.38
N PRO A 8 0.90 4.12 -6.04
CA PRO A 8 0.31 5.28 -5.42
C PRO A 8 -0.69 4.85 -4.33
N LEU A 9 -0.58 5.45 -3.14
CA LEU A 9 -1.45 5.16 -2.01
C LEU A 9 -2.03 6.44 -1.42
N LYS A 10 -3.36 6.56 -1.50
CA LYS A 10 -4.11 7.64 -0.85
C LYS A 10 -4.11 7.47 0.67
N PRO A 11 -4.31 8.56 1.44
CA PRO A 11 -4.50 8.47 2.89
C PRO A 11 -5.56 7.43 3.26
N LEU A 12 -5.24 6.57 4.23
CA LEU A 12 -6.02 5.39 4.56
C LEU A 12 -7.46 5.74 4.96
N ALA A 13 -7.63 6.85 5.69
CA ALA A 13 -8.93 7.36 6.13
C ALA A 13 -9.89 7.68 4.96
N GLN A 14 -9.35 8.03 3.79
CA GLN A 14 -10.13 8.40 2.60
C GLN A 14 -10.29 7.25 1.62
N ALA A 15 -9.63 6.12 1.87
CA ALA A 15 -9.57 5.01 0.93
C ALA A 15 -10.82 4.12 0.98
N LYS A 16 -11.00 3.36 -0.09
CA LYS A 16 -11.99 2.28 -0.21
C LYS A 16 -13.42 2.71 0.14
N SER A 17 -13.85 3.91 -0.30
CA SER A 17 -15.22 4.40 -0.11
C SER A 17 -16.29 3.44 -0.63
N ARG A 18 -15.99 2.66 -1.67
CA ARG A 18 -16.88 1.59 -2.19
C ARG A 18 -17.13 0.43 -1.22
N LEU A 19 -16.39 0.36 -0.10
CA LEU A 19 -16.61 -0.62 0.96
C LEU A 19 -17.46 -0.06 2.11
N SER A 20 -17.94 1.19 2.05
CA SER A 20 -18.75 1.80 3.12
C SER A 20 -19.97 0.98 3.53
N ASP A 21 -20.55 0.26 2.57
CA ASP A 21 -21.78 -0.50 2.80
C ASP A 21 -21.53 -1.82 3.57
N THR A 22 -20.26 -2.27 3.62
CA THR A 22 -19.87 -3.56 4.20
C THR A 22 -18.77 -3.45 5.27
N ALA A 23 -18.10 -2.30 5.38
CA ALA A 23 -17.10 -1.99 6.37
C ALA A 23 -17.28 -0.54 6.84
N ASP A 24 -17.43 -0.36 8.15
CA ASP A 24 -17.55 0.96 8.74
C ASP A 24 -16.22 1.73 8.72
N ASP A 25 -16.29 3.00 9.10
CA ASP A 25 -15.15 3.93 9.09
C ASP A 25 -14.02 3.53 10.05
N GLY A 26 -14.31 2.70 11.06
CA GLY A 26 -13.29 2.14 11.95
C GLY A 26 -12.48 1.03 11.27
N LEU A 27 -13.12 0.23 10.41
CA LEU A 27 -12.51 -0.92 9.74
C LEU A 27 -11.86 -0.57 8.39
N ARG A 28 -12.44 0.35 7.61
CA ARG A 28 -11.98 0.68 6.25
C ARG A 28 -10.49 1.06 6.16
N PRO A 29 -9.92 1.89 7.05
CA PRO A 29 -8.49 2.24 6.98
C PRO A 29 -7.58 1.03 7.17
N GLY A 30 -7.95 0.11 8.06
CA GLY A 30 -7.23 -1.15 8.29
C GLY A 30 -7.26 -2.05 7.06
N LEU A 31 -8.43 -2.19 6.42
CA LEU A 31 -8.55 -2.93 5.16
C LEU A 31 -7.73 -2.28 4.03
N ALA A 32 -7.76 -0.94 3.92
CA ALA A 32 -6.97 -0.23 2.94
C ALA A 32 -5.46 -0.50 3.11
N LEU A 33 -4.97 -0.51 4.35
CA LEU A 33 -3.59 -0.84 4.65
C LEU A 33 -3.26 -2.31 4.33
N ALA A 34 -4.11 -3.25 4.75
CA ALA A 34 -3.91 -4.68 4.48
C ALA A 34 -3.80 -4.95 2.98
N PHE A 35 -4.69 -4.36 2.17
CA PHE A 35 -4.60 -4.48 0.71
C PHE A 35 -3.31 -3.94 0.13
N ALA A 36 -2.80 -2.82 0.66
CA ALA A 36 -1.53 -2.26 0.22
C ALA A 36 -0.36 -3.18 0.60
N GLN A 37 -0.37 -3.73 1.82
CA GLN A 37 0.64 -4.66 2.30
C GLN A 37 0.69 -5.93 1.45
N ASP A 38 -0.47 -6.55 1.18
CA ASP A 38 -0.56 -7.76 0.35
C ASP A 38 -0.06 -7.49 -1.08
N THR A 39 -0.42 -6.33 -1.64
CA THR A 39 0.02 -5.93 -2.99
C THR A 39 1.53 -5.75 -3.04
N VAL A 40 2.12 -5.04 -2.06
CA VAL A 40 3.56 -4.80 -2.01
C VAL A 40 4.34 -6.09 -1.76
N ALA A 41 3.87 -6.95 -0.85
CA ALA A 41 4.49 -8.25 -0.59
C ALA A 41 4.48 -9.14 -1.83
N ALA A 42 3.35 -9.22 -2.54
CA ALA A 42 3.23 -9.98 -3.78
C ALA A 42 4.16 -9.42 -4.88
N ALA A 43 4.26 -8.10 -4.99
CA ALA A 43 5.16 -7.45 -5.94
C ALA A 43 6.64 -7.73 -5.63
N LEU A 44 7.05 -7.63 -4.36
CA LEU A 44 8.43 -7.89 -3.94
C LEU A 44 8.82 -9.37 -4.06
N ALA A 45 7.86 -10.28 -3.96
CA ALA A 45 8.10 -11.71 -4.19
C ALA A 45 8.24 -12.08 -5.69
N CYS A 46 7.88 -11.18 -6.61
CA CYS A 46 7.92 -11.45 -8.05
C CYS A 46 9.36 -11.38 -8.59
N PRO A 47 9.91 -12.45 -9.21
CA PRO A 47 11.29 -12.46 -9.70
C PRO A 47 11.61 -11.40 -10.78
N ALA A 48 10.58 -10.91 -11.47
CA ALA A 48 10.73 -9.86 -12.47
C ALA A 48 10.82 -8.44 -11.86
N VAL A 49 10.54 -8.28 -10.57
CA VAL A 49 10.51 -7.00 -9.86
C VAL A 49 11.80 -6.83 -9.06
N ARG A 50 12.53 -5.76 -9.34
CA ARG A 50 13.72 -5.35 -8.57
C ARG A 50 13.37 -4.60 -7.29
N GLY A 51 12.24 -3.89 -7.28
CA GLY A 51 11.81 -3.12 -6.13
C GLY A 51 10.44 -2.47 -6.31
N VAL A 52 9.92 -1.95 -5.20
CA VAL A 52 8.63 -1.26 -5.13
C VAL A 52 8.85 0.11 -4.49
N VAL A 53 8.29 1.14 -5.11
CA VAL A 53 8.21 2.50 -4.56
C VAL A 53 6.74 2.82 -4.28
N VAL A 54 6.42 3.13 -3.03
CA VAL A 54 5.10 3.60 -2.62
C VAL A 54 5.11 5.12 -2.57
N VAL A 55 4.13 5.74 -3.22
CA VAL A 55 3.94 7.19 -3.22
C VAL A 55 2.80 7.54 -2.27
N THR A 56 3.12 8.13 -1.11
CA THR A 56 2.13 8.49 -0.09
C THR A 56 2.65 9.51 0.93
N ASP A 57 1.80 10.47 1.28
CA ASP A 57 1.99 11.38 2.42
C ASP A 57 1.43 10.80 3.75
N ASP A 58 0.81 9.62 3.72
CA ASP A 58 0.26 8.96 4.92
C ASP A 58 1.40 8.28 5.69
N VAL A 59 1.91 8.96 6.73
CA VAL A 59 3.07 8.51 7.52
C VAL A 59 2.88 7.12 8.15
N PRO A 60 1.75 6.79 8.80
CA PRO A 60 1.49 5.42 9.25
C PRO A 60 1.58 4.38 8.13
N ALA A 61 0.95 4.63 6.97
CA ALA A 61 0.99 3.71 5.85
C ALA A 61 2.42 3.56 5.27
N GLY A 62 3.13 4.69 5.12
CA GLY A 62 4.51 4.71 4.68
C GLY A 62 5.42 3.86 5.57
N ARG A 63 5.33 4.01 6.90
CA ARG A 63 6.12 3.18 7.83
C ARG A 63 5.81 1.70 7.70
N ALA A 64 4.54 1.33 7.59
CA ALA A 64 4.13 -0.07 7.48
C ALA A 64 4.63 -0.72 6.19
N LEU A 65 4.62 0.01 5.07
CA LEU A 65 5.07 -0.51 3.77
C LEU A 65 6.59 -0.47 3.62
N ALA A 66 7.27 0.51 4.23
CA ALA A 66 8.73 0.52 4.34
C ALA A 66 9.25 -0.70 5.11
N ALA A 67 8.55 -1.12 6.16
CA ALA A 67 8.89 -2.33 6.91
C ALA A 67 8.81 -3.63 6.07
N LEU A 68 8.04 -3.62 4.97
CA LEU A 68 8.00 -4.73 4.01
C LEU A 68 9.14 -4.66 2.97
N GLY A 69 9.92 -3.58 2.94
CA GLY A 69 11.02 -3.37 1.98
C GLY A 69 10.67 -2.44 0.80
N ALA A 70 9.53 -1.76 0.83
CA ALA A 70 9.23 -0.73 -0.17
C ALA A 70 10.03 0.56 0.11
N GLY A 71 10.49 1.24 -0.94
CA GLY A 71 10.88 2.65 -0.85
C GLY A 71 9.63 3.51 -0.72
N VAL A 72 9.66 4.55 0.11
CA VAL A 72 8.50 5.44 0.31
C VAL A 72 8.89 6.87 -0.05
N VAL A 73 8.06 7.53 -0.85
CA VAL A 73 8.19 8.94 -1.25
C VAL A 73 6.84 9.64 -1.12
N PRO A 74 6.81 10.96 -0.87
CA PRO A 74 5.59 11.75 -0.94
C PRO A 74 5.06 11.86 -2.38
#